data_AF-A0A8J5CMI2-F1
#
_entry.id   AF-A0A8J5CMI2-F1
#
_cell.length_a   1.000
_cell.length_b   1.000
_cell.length_c   1.000
_cell.angle_alpha   90.00
_cell.angle_beta   90.00
_cell.angle_gamma   90.00
#
_symmetry.space_group_name_H-M   'P 1'
#
loop_
_entity.id
_entity.type
_entity.pdbx_description
1 polymer ?
#
loop_
_entity_poly.entity_id
_entity_poly.type
_entity_poly.pdbx_seq_one_letter_code
_entity_poly.pdbx_strand_id
1 'polypeptide(L)'
;MAYKNRWGFVKRTIPGISHLLRPLEESIRKTFLPALLKTNFIIGNDVRELLSLPPRLGGMGITSPEKMAEEENRDSIHLTRSLTEKIIAQDAKGETDQNAVLELKKTMSRNRQNAQVERLQHLKDVMLIETVKKIHIAQETGASNWLTCLPIRAKGFSLNKQEFVDAVALRYGWPVEGLPQTCVCGDPNSVDHTMTCKKGGFVCIRHDEVRDLTASMLREVCRDVTTELTLLPLNGEHVQYRTANTTNEARVDVSARGFWTRGQRAFMNIRIFAPMAACYQRIPLEAAHQKNEREKIRSYGDRIRNVDHGTFTPLVFTTSGGMGPKAKCFYSRLADVMAEKKHQPRSHVVAWMRCRLSFSLLRSALLCLRGTRYSAPHNHRFRRPELPGHCSGERHISVDDGERRVDEVAVVAVVHRLHAEAPLLQIALLLVSCFLFHGRSR
;
A
#
# COMPACT_ATOMS: atom_id res chain seq x y z
N MET A 1 -14.06 -12.78 -9.51
CA MET A 1 -13.35 -13.35 -10.68
C MET A 1 -14.23 -13.52 -11.93
N ALA A 2 -15.51 -13.90 -11.85
CA ALA A 2 -16.30 -14.28 -13.03
C ALA A 2 -16.59 -13.16 -14.05
N TYR A 3 -16.96 -11.95 -13.63
CA TYR A 3 -17.48 -10.93 -14.57
C TYR A 3 -16.40 -10.23 -15.42
N LYS A 4 -15.26 -9.81 -14.85
CA LYS A 4 -14.17 -9.17 -15.62
C LYS A 4 -13.62 -10.09 -16.71
N ASN A 5 -13.52 -11.40 -16.42
CA ASN A 5 -13.02 -12.39 -17.37
C ASN A 5 -14.02 -12.62 -18.52
N ARG A 6 -15.34 -12.62 -18.22
CA ARG A 6 -16.38 -12.72 -19.25
C ARG A 6 -16.30 -11.56 -20.25
N TRP A 7 -16.20 -10.33 -19.77
CA TRP A 7 -16.06 -9.16 -20.65
C TRP A 7 -14.69 -9.12 -21.34
N GLY A 8 -13.64 -9.62 -20.68
CA GLY A 8 -12.32 -9.76 -21.27
C GLY A 8 -12.31 -10.69 -22.48
N PHE A 9 -13.02 -11.80 -22.42
CA PHE A 9 -13.19 -12.70 -23.56
C PHE A 9 -13.87 -12.00 -24.73
N VAL A 10 -15.05 -11.41 -24.48
CA VAL A 10 -15.86 -10.72 -25.50
C VAL A 10 -15.07 -9.61 -26.20
N LYS A 11 -14.34 -8.78 -25.43
CA LYS A 11 -13.47 -7.72 -25.99
C LYS A 11 -12.33 -8.26 -26.85
N ARG A 12 -11.83 -9.47 -26.58
CA ARG A 12 -10.71 -10.04 -27.34
C ARG A 12 -11.17 -10.71 -28.63
N THR A 13 -12.37 -11.27 -28.64
CA THR A 13 -12.85 -12.13 -29.73
C THR A 13 -13.78 -11.44 -30.73
N ILE A 14 -14.48 -10.36 -30.35
CA ILE A 14 -15.44 -9.70 -31.24
C ILE A 14 -14.95 -8.28 -31.61
N PRO A 15 -14.65 -8.01 -32.89
CA PRO A 15 -14.23 -6.69 -33.34
C PRO A 15 -15.41 -5.68 -33.34
N GLY A 16 -15.10 -4.39 -33.19
CA GLY A 16 -16.09 -3.30 -33.38
C GLY A 16 -17.15 -3.14 -32.28
N ILE A 17 -17.06 -3.87 -31.17
CA ILE A 17 -18.10 -3.88 -30.12
C ILE A 17 -18.01 -2.74 -29.09
N SER A 18 -17.10 -1.79 -29.26
CA SER A 18 -16.85 -0.70 -28.29
C SER A 18 -18.15 0.00 -27.87
N HIS A 19 -18.95 0.42 -28.85
CA HIS A 19 -20.24 1.08 -28.65
C HIS A 19 -21.28 0.22 -27.91
N LEU A 20 -21.26 -1.11 -28.08
CA LEU A 20 -22.15 -2.04 -27.37
C LEU A 20 -21.78 -2.20 -25.89
N LEU A 21 -20.55 -1.84 -25.51
CA LEU A 21 -20.09 -1.87 -24.12
C LEU A 21 -20.33 -0.55 -23.38
N ARG A 22 -20.86 0.47 -24.06
CA ARG A 22 -21.23 1.75 -23.43
C ARG A 22 -22.23 1.61 -22.29
N PRO A 23 -23.32 0.82 -22.39
CA PRO A 23 -24.25 0.64 -21.27
C PRO A 23 -23.59 0.04 -20.02
N LEU A 24 -22.58 -0.82 -20.22
CA LEU A 24 -21.80 -1.40 -19.13
C LEU A 24 -20.87 -0.34 -18.50
N GLU A 25 -20.19 0.49 -19.31
CA GLU A 25 -19.41 1.61 -18.80
C GLU A 25 -20.30 2.60 -18.01
N GLU A 26 -21.49 2.92 -18.53
CA GLU A 26 -22.44 3.77 -17.83
C GLU A 26 -22.88 3.18 -16.50
N SER A 27 -23.15 1.88 -16.44
CA SER A 27 -23.48 1.18 -15.19
C SER A 27 -22.32 1.21 -14.20
N ILE A 28 -21.07 1.05 -14.68
CA ILE A 28 -19.87 1.19 -13.85
C ILE A 28 -19.80 2.60 -13.27
N ARG A 29 -20.00 3.62 -14.11
CA ARG A 29 -19.85 5.02 -13.72
C ARG A 29 -20.98 5.56 -12.84
N LYS A 30 -22.23 5.24 -13.16
CA LYS A 30 -23.42 5.83 -12.54
C LYS A 30 -23.95 5.01 -11.36
N THR A 31 -23.65 3.71 -11.29
CA THR A 31 -24.18 2.82 -10.24
C THR A 31 -23.07 2.22 -9.39
N PHE A 32 -22.11 1.52 -10.01
CA PHE A 32 -21.10 0.78 -9.26
C PHE A 32 -20.12 1.70 -8.50
N LEU A 33 -19.53 2.68 -9.18
CA LEU A 33 -18.56 3.58 -8.54
C LEU A 33 -19.19 4.41 -7.40
N PRO A 34 -20.36 5.05 -7.57
CA PRO A 34 -21.02 5.76 -6.47
C PRO A 34 -21.34 4.86 -5.29
N ALA A 35 -21.86 3.64 -5.53
CA ALA A 35 -22.15 2.68 -4.48
C ALA A 35 -20.89 2.19 -3.75
N LEU A 36 -19.80 1.97 -4.50
CA LEU A 36 -18.52 1.50 -3.96
C LEU A 36 -17.84 2.57 -3.10
N LEU A 37 -17.77 3.79 -3.62
CA LEU A 37 -17.01 4.88 -3.02
C LEU A 37 -17.84 5.69 -2.02
N LYS A 38 -19.15 5.39 -1.91
CA LYS A 38 -20.14 6.16 -1.14
C LYS A 38 -20.03 7.66 -1.40
N THR A 39 -19.82 8.03 -2.66
CA THR A 39 -19.68 9.44 -3.04
C THR A 39 -21.05 10.04 -3.29
N ASN A 40 -21.37 11.13 -2.60
CA ASN A 40 -22.60 11.91 -2.82
C ASN A 40 -22.50 12.90 -3.99
N PHE A 41 -21.39 12.85 -4.75
CA PHE A 41 -21.16 13.70 -5.91
C PHE A 41 -21.05 12.88 -7.21
N ILE A 42 -21.33 13.55 -8.33
CA ILE A 42 -21.22 12.96 -9.67
C ILE A 42 -19.74 12.84 -10.05
N ILE A 43 -19.32 11.64 -10.46
CA ILE A 43 -17.96 11.40 -10.94
C ILE A 43 -17.79 12.04 -12.33
N GLY A 44 -17.07 13.16 -12.37
CA GLY A 44 -16.70 13.86 -13.60
C GLY A 44 -15.80 13.01 -14.53
N ASN A 45 -15.63 13.46 -15.77
CA ASN A 45 -14.86 12.72 -16.78
C ASN A 45 -13.40 12.51 -16.35
N ASP A 46 -12.74 13.54 -15.84
CA ASP A 46 -11.32 13.48 -15.47
C ASP A 46 -11.10 12.55 -14.27
N VAL A 47 -11.99 12.60 -13.28
CA VAL A 47 -11.96 11.69 -12.14
C VAL A 47 -12.20 10.26 -12.60
N ARG A 48 -13.17 10.03 -13.48
CA ARG A 48 -13.44 8.69 -14.04
C ARG A 48 -12.23 8.14 -14.77
N GLU A 49 -11.56 8.96 -15.56
CA GLU A 49 -10.33 8.59 -16.27
C GLU A 49 -9.21 8.26 -15.29
N LEU A 50 -9.01 9.09 -14.24
CA LEU A 50 -8.03 8.82 -13.18
C LEU A 50 -8.30 7.48 -12.49
N LEU A 51 -9.55 7.19 -12.12
CA LEU A 51 -9.93 5.91 -11.48
C LEU A 51 -9.66 4.70 -12.39
N SER A 52 -9.67 4.90 -13.71
CA SER A 52 -9.37 3.85 -14.69
C SER A 52 -7.89 3.47 -14.76
N LEU A 53 -7.00 4.42 -14.44
CA LEU A 53 -5.56 4.20 -14.41
C LEU A 53 -5.17 3.22 -13.30
N PRO A 54 -4.03 2.50 -13.44
CA PRO A 54 -3.58 1.59 -12.40
C PRO A 54 -3.17 2.33 -11.10
N PRO A 55 -3.20 1.65 -9.94
CA PRO A 55 -2.84 2.28 -8.66
C PRO A 55 -1.44 2.91 -8.61
N ARG A 56 -0.46 2.35 -9.34
CA ARG A 56 0.89 2.92 -9.47
C ARG A 56 0.92 4.32 -10.12
N LEU A 57 -0.16 4.70 -10.80
CA LEU A 57 -0.37 6.00 -11.45
C LEU A 57 -1.41 6.85 -10.71
N GLY A 58 -1.77 6.48 -9.47
CA GLY A 58 -2.77 7.20 -8.66
C GLY A 58 -4.20 6.72 -8.83
N GLY A 59 -4.52 5.91 -9.85
CA GLY A 59 -5.86 5.40 -10.07
C GLY A 59 -6.28 4.22 -9.17
N MET A 60 -7.36 3.52 -9.55
CA MET A 60 -7.88 2.31 -8.88
C MET A 60 -7.86 1.06 -9.78
N GLY A 61 -7.46 1.19 -11.05
CA GLY A 61 -7.47 0.07 -12.01
C GLY A 61 -8.87 -0.36 -12.43
N ILE A 62 -9.88 0.49 -12.26
CA ILE A 62 -11.26 0.23 -12.69
C ILE A 62 -11.40 0.69 -14.14
N THR A 63 -10.88 -0.12 -15.05
CA THR A 63 -10.77 0.20 -16.47
C THR A 63 -12.12 0.35 -17.16
N SER A 64 -12.20 1.19 -18.20
CA SER A 64 -13.40 1.31 -19.02
C SER A 64 -13.51 0.16 -20.05
N PRO A 65 -14.58 -0.63 -20.07
CA PRO A 65 -14.75 -1.70 -21.05
C PRO A 65 -14.93 -1.17 -22.48
N GLU A 66 -15.63 -0.05 -22.66
CA GLU A 66 -15.79 0.64 -23.95
C GLU A 66 -14.43 1.03 -24.52
N LYS A 67 -13.65 1.86 -23.78
CA LYS A 67 -12.34 2.35 -24.26
C LYS A 67 -11.30 1.25 -24.49
N MET A 68 -11.40 0.12 -23.79
CA MET A 68 -10.45 -0.99 -23.91
C MET A 68 -10.79 -1.99 -25.01
N ALA A 69 -11.99 -1.96 -25.59
CA ALA A 69 -12.48 -3.03 -26.45
C ALA A 69 -11.60 -3.23 -27.68
N GLU A 70 -11.35 -2.16 -28.44
CA GLU A 70 -10.58 -2.19 -29.68
C GLU A 70 -9.11 -2.55 -29.42
N GLU A 71 -8.52 -2.00 -28.36
CA GLU A 71 -7.14 -2.29 -27.98
C GLU A 71 -6.98 -3.78 -27.61
N GLU A 72 -7.86 -4.35 -26.78
CA GLU A 72 -7.80 -5.76 -26.39
C GLU A 72 -8.06 -6.71 -27.57
N ASN A 73 -8.95 -6.36 -28.51
CA ASN A 73 -9.19 -7.15 -29.72
C ASN A 73 -7.95 -7.15 -30.63
N ARG A 74 -7.41 -5.96 -30.94
CA ARG A 74 -6.21 -5.80 -31.76
C ARG A 74 -5.04 -6.55 -31.14
N ASP A 75 -4.86 -6.42 -29.83
CA ASP A 75 -3.83 -7.10 -29.08
C ASP A 75 -3.99 -8.64 -29.18
N SER A 76 -5.21 -9.14 -29.06
CA SER A 76 -5.51 -10.56 -29.19
C SER A 76 -5.17 -11.09 -30.58
N ILE A 77 -5.61 -10.40 -31.64
CA ILE A 77 -5.32 -10.77 -33.04
C ILE A 77 -3.82 -10.81 -33.28
N HIS A 78 -3.09 -9.80 -32.80
CA HIS A 78 -1.65 -9.73 -32.97
C HIS A 78 -0.92 -10.87 -32.24
N LEU A 79 -1.37 -11.24 -31.03
CA LEU A 79 -0.81 -12.35 -30.26
C LEU A 79 -1.09 -13.72 -30.89
N THR A 80 -2.25 -13.91 -31.50
CA THR A 80 -2.64 -15.19 -32.07
C THR A 80 -2.27 -15.36 -33.53
N ARG A 81 -1.82 -14.30 -34.22
CA ARG A 81 -1.54 -14.30 -35.67
C ARG A 81 -0.74 -15.52 -36.14
N SER A 82 0.44 -15.76 -35.55
CA SER A 82 1.29 -16.89 -35.96
C SER A 82 0.62 -18.26 -35.77
N LEU A 83 -0.16 -18.41 -34.69
CA LEU A 83 -0.92 -19.63 -34.44
C LEU A 83 -2.05 -19.78 -35.46
N THR A 84 -2.77 -18.68 -35.76
CA THR A 84 -3.84 -18.64 -36.75
C THR A 84 -3.32 -19.01 -38.15
N GLU A 85 -2.19 -18.46 -38.57
CA GLU A 85 -1.55 -18.77 -39.86
C GLU A 85 -1.20 -20.27 -39.99
N LYS A 86 -0.68 -20.87 -38.92
CA LYS A 86 -0.36 -22.31 -38.88
C LYS A 86 -1.59 -23.21 -38.91
N ILE A 87 -2.64 -22.82 -38.20
CA ILE A 87 -3.93 -23.54 -38.23
C ILE A 87 -4.50 -23.51 -39.65
N ILE A 88 -4.46 -22.35 -40.32
CA ILE A 88 -4.93 -22.22 -41.71
C ILE A 88 -4.09 -23.07 -42.66
N ALA A 89 -2.77 -23.12 -42.46
CA ALA A 89 -1.86 -23.94 -43.25
C ALA A 89 -1.94 -25.45 -42.93
N GLN A 90 -2.77 -25.86 -41.97
CA GLN A 90 -2.86 -27.24 -41.46
C GLN A 90 -1.50 -27.83 -41.06
N ASP A 91 -0.63 -27.01 -40.47
CA ASP A 91 0.69 -27.44 -39.99
C ASP A 91 0.55 -28.48 -38.87
N ALA A 92 0.87 -29.73 -39.17
CA ALA A 92 0.77 -30.86 -38.25
C ALA A 92 1.70 -30.74 -37.02
N LYS A 93 2.78 -29.95 -37.10
CA LYS A 93 3.71 -29.76 -35.98
C LYS A 93 3.27 -28.63 -35.06
N GLY A 94 2.66 -27.57 -35.61
CA GLY A 94 2.08 -26.47 -34.84
C GLY A 94 3.03 -25.76 -33.87
N GLU A 95 4.35 -25.91 -34.06
CA GLU A 95 5.37 -25.42 -33.13
C GLU A 95 5.37 -23.89 -33.11
N THR A 96 5.06 -23.26 -31.99
CA THR A 96 5.08 -21.80 -31.86
C THR A 96 6.33 -21.35 -31.13
N ASP A 97 7.00 -20.32 -31.65
CA ASP A 97 8.13 -19.71 -30.95
C ASP A 97 7.64 -18.98 -29.70
N GLN A 98 7.74 -19.67 -28.56
CA GLN A 98 7.33 -19.15 -27.27
C GLN A 98 8.15 -17.92 -26.85
N ASN A 99 9.40 -17.80 -27.31
CA ASN A 99 10.23 -16.63 -27.02
C ASN A 99 9.72 -15.41 -27.79
N ALA A 100 9.41 -15.56 -29.08
CA ALA A 100 8.78 -14.50 -29.87
C ALA A 100 7.44 -14.04 -29.28
N VAL A 101 6.59 -14.99 -28.84
CA VAL A 101 5.32 -14.68 -28.17
C VAL A 101 5.57 -13.93 -26.85
N LEU A 102 6.58 -14.33 -26.07
CA LEU A 102 6.93 -13.66 -24.83
C LEU A 102 7.43 -12.23 -25.06
N GLU A 103 8.29 -12.01 -26.04
CA GLU A 103 8.77 -10.68 -26.42
C GLU A 103 7.64 -9.78 -26.92
N LEU A 104 6.73 -10.35 -27.73
CA LEU A 104 5.56 -9.61 -28.16
C LEU A 104 4.67 -9.19 -26.98
N LYS A 105 4.40 -10.09 -26.03
CA LYS A 105 3.66 -9.76 -24.79
C LYS A 105 4.34 -8.65 -24.00
N LYS A 106 5.67 -8.66 -23.92
CA LYS A 106 6.45 -7.59 -23.25
C LYS A 106 6.28 -6.26 -23.96
N THR A 107 6.38 -6.22 -25.29
CA THR A 107 6.21 -5.03 -26.11
C THR A 107 4.81 -4.43 -25.94
N MET A 108 3.77 -5.25 -26.01
CA MET A 108 2.38 -4.81 -25.83
C MET A 108 2.14 -4.27 -24.41
N SER A 109 2.67 -4.96 -23.40
CA SER A 109 2.64 -4.46 -22.03
C SER A 109 3.36 -3.12 -21.89
N ARG A 110 4.48 -2.90 -22.57
CA ARG A 110 5.22 -1.64 -22.54
C ARG A 110 4.44 -0.51 -23.20
N ASN A 111 3.86 -0.76 -24.39
CA ASN A 111 3.03 0.21 -25.11
C ASN A 111 1.82 0.64 -24.26
N ARG A 112 1.15 -0.31 -23.63
CA ARG A 112 0.04 -0.04 -22.70
C ARG A 112 0.47 0.81 -21.51
N GLN A 113 1.65 0.52 -20.95
CA GLN A 113 2.19 1.30 -19.83
C GLN A 113 2.54 2.74 -20.24
N ASN A 114 3.07 2.95 -21.44
CA ASN A 114 3.38 4.27 -21.98
C ASN A 114 2.09 5.09 -22.20
N ALA A 115 1.10 4.50 -22.87
CA ALA A 115 -0.20 5.15 -23.09
C ALA A 115 -0.89 5.54 -21.76
N GLN A 116 -0.76 4.74 -20.71
CA GLN A 116 -1.25 5.08 -19.38
C GLN A 116 -0.53 6.29 -18.76
N VAL A 117 0.78 6.42 -18.99
CA VAL A 117 1.58 7.55 -18.51
C VAL A 117 1.22 8.83 -19.26
N GLU A 118 1.04 8.75 -20.57
CA GLU A 118 0.59 9.88 -21.40
C GLU A 118 -0.79 10.38 -20.98
N ARG A 119 -1.75 9.48 -20.76
CA ARG A 119 -3.08 9.84 -20.22
C ARG A 119 -2.99 10.51 -18.85
N LEU A 120 -2.12 10.00 -17.98
CA LEU A 120 -1.89 10.64 -16.68
C LEU A 120 -1.33 12.06 -16.84
N GLN A 121 -0.41 12.27 -17.78
CA GLN A 121 0.17 13.59 -18.00
C GLN A 121 -0.91 14.58 -18.43
N HIS A 122 -1.76 14.20 -19.39
CA HIS A 122 -2.89 15.02 -19.80
C HIS A 122 -3.83 15.35 -18.63
N LEU A 123 -4.11 14.38 -17.75
CA LEU A 123 -4.89 14.62 -16.53
C LEU A 123 -4.22 15.61 -15.59
N LYS A 124 -2.89 15.57 -15.44
CA LYS A 124 -2.15 16.50 -14.59
C LYS A 124 -2.22 17.94 -15.12
N ASP A 125 -2.38 18.12 -16.42
CA ASP A 125 -2.45 19.44 -17.05
C ASP A 125 -3.83 20.10 -16.86
N VAL A 126 -4.91 19.31 -16.71
CA VAL A 126 -6.28 19.83 -16.56
C VAL A 126 -6.80 19.81 -15.12
N MET A 127 -6.23 18.96 -14.25
CA MET A 127 -6.70 18.83 -12.86
C MET A 127 -6.13 19.92 -11.94
N LEU A 128 -6.86 20.18 -10.86
CA LEU A 128 -6.41 21.08 -9.78
C LEU A 128 -5.06 20.65 -9.21
N ILE A 129 -4.22 21.63 -8.85
CA ILE A 129 -2.87 21.43 -8.30
C ILE A 129 -2.89 20.51 -7.06
N GLU A 130 -3.91 20.62 -6.20
CA GLU A 130 -4.06 19.77 -5.03
C GLU A 130 -4.31 18.30 -5.39
N THR A 131 -5.17 18.05 -6.39
CA THR A 131 -5.43 16.71 -6.93
C THR A 131 -4.16 16.14 -7.55
N VAL A 132 -3.42 16.95 -8.30
CA VAL A 132 -2.12 16.56 -8.87
C VAL A 132 -1.14 16.19 -7.75
N LYS A 133 -1.10 16.92 -6.65
CA LYS A 133 -0.26 16.57 -5.49
C LYS A 133 -0.67 15.25 -4.85
N LYS A 134 -1.98 14.99 -4.70
CA LYS A 134 -2.51 13.69 -4.22
C LYS A 134 -2.12 12.54 -5.14
N ILE A 135 -2.18 12.73 -6.45
CA ILE A 135 -1.69 11.77 -7.45
C ILE A 135 -0.21 11.46 -7.19
N HIS A 136 0.66 12.48 -7.07
CA HIS A 136 2.09 12.25 -6.81
C HIS A 136 2.35 11.47 -5.51
N ILE A 137 1.60 11.75 -4.44
CA ILE A 137 1.66 11.00 -3.18
C ILE A 137 1.23 9.54 -3.39
N ALA A 138 0.17 9.30 -4.17
CA ALA A 138 -0.32 7.95 -4.47
C ALA A 138 0.63 7.13 -5.37
N GLN A 139 1.47 7.80 -6.16
CA GLN A 139 2.50 7.18 -7.01
C GLN A 139 3.72 6.70 -6.20
N GLU A 140 3.87 7.11 -4.93
CA GLU A 140 4.98 6.65 -4.10
C GLU A 140 4.97 5.13 -3.90
N THR A 141 6.16 4.52 -3.94
CA THR A 141 6.32 3.10 -3.64
C THR A 141 5.83 2.80 -2.21
N GLY A 142 4.85 1.91 -2.08
CA GLY A 142 4.23 1.57 -0.79
C GLY A 142 2.85 2.20 -0.58
N ALA A 143 2.55 3.33 -1.24
CA ALA A 143 1.33 4.10 -0.97
C ALA A 143 0.04 3.45 -1.52
N SER A 144 0.19 2.64 -2.56
CA SER A 144 -0.94 1.98 -3.25
C SER A 144 -1.07 0.49 -2.95
N ASN A 145 -0.21 -0.06 -2.08
CA ASN A 145 -0.15 -1.49 -1.82
C ASN A 145 -1.41 -2.04 -1.17
N TRP A 146 -2.09 -1.27 -0.33
CA TRP A 146 -3.36 -1.66 0.29
C TRP A 146 -4.49 -1.90 -0.71
N LEU A 147 -4.45 -1.23 -1.87
CA LEU A 147 -5.39 -1.45 -2.98
C LEU A 147 -5.00 -2.72 -3.74
N THR A 148 -3.73 -2.92 -4.04
CA THR A 148 -3.27 -4.05 -4.89
C THR A 148 -3.03 -5.35 -4.12
N CYS A 149 -3.31 -5.41 -2.81
CA CYS A 149 -3.10 -6.60 -1.98
C CYS A 149 -4.36 -7.45 -1.90
N LEU A 150 -4.21 -8.77 -1.79
CA LEU A 150 -5.35 -9.64 -1.52
C LEU A 150 -5.86 -9.34 -0.09
N PRO A 151 -7.17 -9.15 0.12
CA PRO A 151 -7.72 -8.80 1.42
C PRO A 151 -7.82 -10.03 2.33
N ILE A 152 -6.68 -10.57 2.72
CA ILE A 152 -6.57 -11.77 3.55
C ILE A 152 -6.73 -11.35 5.02
N ARG A 153 -7.91 -11.64 5.60
CA ARG A 153 -8.24 -11.32 6.99
C ARG A 153 -7.22 -11.86 7.99
N ALA A 154 -6.80 -13.12 7.81
CA ALA A 154 -5.80 -13.77 8.67
C ALA A 154 -4.42 -13.08 8.67
N LYS A 155 -4.13 -12.24 7.68
CA LYS A 155 -2.88 -11.45 7.59
C LYS A 155 -3.08 -9.99 7.98
N GLY A 156 -4.29 -9.60 8.40
CA GLY A 156 -4.62 -8.22 8.76
C GLY A 156 -4.79 -7.28 7.56
N PHE A 157 -4.97 -7.82 6.34
CA PHE A 157 -5.08 -7.04 5.09
C PHE A 157 -6.53 -6.72 4.71
N SER A 158 -7.46 -6.76 5.67
CA SER A 158 -8.87 -6.42 5.44
C SER A 158 -9.22 -5.07 6.06
N LEU A 159 -9.96 -4.26 5.31
CA LEU A 159 -10.61 -3.03 5.76
C LEU A 159 -12.10 -3.26 5.88
N ASN A 160 -12.74 -2.65 6.87
CA ASN A 160 -14.20 -2.59 6.92
C ASN A 160 -14.76 -1.57 5.91
N LYS A 161 -16.09 -1.53 5.76
CA LYS A 161 -16.77 -0.65 4.79
C LYS A 161 -16.40 0.84 4.98
N GLN A 162 -16.29 1.30 6.21
CA GLN A 162 -15.98 2.70 6.51
C GLN A 162 -14.49 3.00 6.30
N GLU A 163 -13.61 2.14 6.79
CA GLU A 163 -12.17 2.23 6.61
C GLU A 163 -11.79 2.31 5.13
N PHE A 164 -12.45 1.52 4.27
CA PHE A 164 -12.20 1.55 2.84
C PHE A 164 -12.61 2.89 2.20
N VAL A 165 -13.81 3.38 2.52
CA VAL A 165 -14.33 4.65 1.97
C VAL A 165 -13.45 5.82 2.41
N ASP A 166 -13.10 5.87 3.69
CA ASP A 166 -12.21 6.90 4.22
C ASP A 166 -10.80 6.81 3.60
N ALA A 167 -10.27 5.59 3.39
CA ALA A 167 -8.98 5.40 2.74
C ALA A 167 -8.96 5.94 1.30
N VAL A 168 -10.04 5.71 0.54
CA VAL A 168 -10.23 6.29 -0.79
C VAL A 168 -10.30 7.81 -0.71
N ALA A 169 -11.10 8.35 0.22
CA ALA A 169 -11.23 9.80 0.39
C ALA A 169 -9.89 10.46 0.74
N LEU A 170 -9.12 9.88 1.67
CA LEU A 170 -7.76 10.33 2.01
C LEU A 170 -6.82 10.34 0.80
N ARG A 171 -6.88 9.26 0.00
CA ARG A 171 -6.05 9.09 -1.20
C ARG A 171 -6.31 10.18 -2.24
N TYR A 172 -7.57 10.50 -2.51
CA TYR A 172 -7.94 11.47 -3.54
C TYR A 172 -8.14 12.89 -3.01
N GLY A 173 -8.09 13.09 -1.68
CA GLY A 173 -8.39 14.38 -1.07
C GLY A 173 -9.87 14.73 -1.10
N TRP A 174 -10.75 13.73 -1.15
CA TRP A 174 -12.20 13.97 -1.13
C TRP A 174 -12.69 14.28 0.29
N PRO A 175 -13.83 14.99 0.41
CA PRO A 175 -14.47 15.21 1.70
C PRO A 175 -14.76 13.89 2.42
N VAL A 176 -14.53 13.89 3.73
CA VAL A 176 -14.85 12.75 4.60
C VAL A 176 -16.09 13.11 5.42
N GLU A 177 -17.12 12.29 5.33
CA GLU A 177 -18.39 12.53 6.01
C GLU A 177 -18.39 12.08 7.47
N GLY A 178 -19.22 12.74 8.28
CA GLY A 178 -19.42 12.40 9.69
C GLY A 178 -18.21 12.70 10.57
N LEU A 179 -17.35 13.64 10.18
CA LEU A 179 -16.33 14.21 11.06
C LEU A 179 -16.93 15.39 11.84
N PRO A 180 -16.59 15.57 13.13
CA PRO A 180 -16.96 16.77 13.86
C PRO A 180 -16.31 17.99 13.20
N GLN A 181 -16.95 19.16 13.28
CA GLN A 181 -16.40 20.40 12.67
C GLN A 181 -15.18 20.94 13.41
N THR A 182 -15.14 20.76 14.73
CA THR A 182 -14.07 21.25 15.60
C THR A 182 -13.37 20.08 16.28
N CYS A 183 -12.04 20.12 16.32
CA CYS A 183 -11.22 19.14 17.00
C CYS A 183 -11.18 19.43 18.50
N VAL A 184 -10.92 18.42 19.33
CA VAL A 184 -10.77 18.56 20.79
C VAL A 184 -9.62 19.49 21.19
N CYS A 185 -8.68 19.81 20.29
CA CYS A 185 -7.67 20.84 20.53
C CYS A 185 -8.16 22.28 20.36
N GLY A 186 -9.36 22.49 19.80
CA GLY A 186 -9.94 23.81 19.50
C GLY A 186 -9.87 24.22 18.02
N ASP A 187 -9.02 23.58 17.22
CA ASP A 187 -8.86 23.93 15.79
C ASP A 187 -9.97 23.32 14.91
N PRO A 188 -10.20 23.87 13.70
CA PRO A 188 -11.03 23.24 12.68
C PRO A 188 -10.55 21.82 12.36
N ASN A 189 -11.47 20.85 12.37
CA ASN A 189 -11.15 19.43 12.23
C ASN A 189 -11.02 19.00 10.76
N SER A 190 -10.10 19.63 10.04
CA SER A 190 -9.77 19.23 8.68
C SER A 190 -9.01 17.89 8.65
N VAL A 191 -9.03 17.20 7.51
CA VAL A 191 -8.23 15.98 7.30
C VAL A 191 -6.75 16.23 7.63
N ASP A 192 -6.17 17.34 7.18
CA ASP A 192 -4.77 17.65 7.43
C ASP A 192 -4.49 17.95 8.91
N HIS A 193 -5.45 18.58 9.60
CA HIS A 193 -5.37 18.77 11.04
C HIS A 193 -5.37 17.43 11.77
N THR A 194 -6.28 16.51 11.45
CA THR A 194 -6.36 15.20 12.12
C THR A 194 -5.04 14.41 12.03
N MET A 195 -4.32 14.55 10.91
CA MET A 195 -3.05 13.85 10.67
C MET A 195 -1.88 14.40 11.49
N THR A 196 -1.98 15.65 11.98
CA THR A 196 -0.89 16.36 12.67
C THR A 196 -1.20 16.70 14.13
N CYS A 197 -2.48 16.69 14.51
CA CYS A 197 -2.96 17.01 15.85
C CYS A 197 -2.38 16.08 16.93
N LYS A 198 -1.81 16.69 17.96
CA LYS A 198 -1.15 15.99 19.08
C LYS A 198 -2.11 15.52 20.16
N LYS A 199 -3.31 16.09 20.26
CA LYS A 199 -4.32 15.68 21.24
C LYS A 199 -4.79 14.26 20.96
N GLY A 200 -4.95 13.43 22.00
CA GLY A 200 -5.38 12.03 21.87
C GLY A 200 -4.29 11.03 21.46
N GLY A 201 -3.03 11.46 21.27
CA GLY A 201 -1.90 10.53 21.12
C GLY A 201 -1.84 9.75 19.80
N PHE A 202 -2.77 9.93 18.86
CA PHE A 202 -2.82 9.13 17.63
C PHE A 202 -1.59 9.28 16.72
N VAL A 203 -0.93 10.44 16.73
CA VAL A 203 0.33 10.63 16.00
C VAL A 203 1.45 9.77 16.61
N CYS A 204 1.48 9.61 17.93
CA CYS A 204 2.41 8.71 18.62
C CYS A 204 2.06 7.25 18.33
N ILE A 205 0.79 6.88 18.40
CA ILE A 205 0.35 5.51 18.04
C ILE A 205 0.79 5.16 16.62
N ARG A 206 0.59 6.06 15.65
CA ARG A 206 1.05 5.86 14.26
C ARG A 206 2.55 5.62 14.16
N HIS A 207 3.34 6.36 14.93
CA HIS A 207 4.79 6.17 15.00
C HIS A 207 5.14 4.80 15.58
N ASP A 208 4.52 4.46 16.72
CA ASP A 208 4.79 3.24 17.47
C ASP A 208 4.41 1.99 16.66
N GLU A 209 3.32 2.06 15.90
CA GLU A 209 2.91 1.02 14.95
C GLU A 209 4.02 0.66 13.95
N VAL A 210 4.65 1.67 13.34
CA VAL A 210 5.74 1.45 12.39
C VAL A 210 7.01 1.02 13.10
N ARG A 211 7.29 1.55 14.30
CA ARG A 211 8.43 1.13 15.14
C ARG A 211 8.35 -0.35 15.48
N ASP A 212 7.22 -0.77 16.03
CA ASP A 212 7.04 -2.14 16.51
C ASP A 212 7.01 -3.13 15.35
N LEU A 213 6.41 -2.73 14.21
CA LEU A 213 6.48 -3.50 12.97
C LEU A 213 7.93 -3.64 12.47
N THR A 214 8.69 -2.54 12.43
CA THR A 214 10.10 -2.54 12.02
C THR A 214 10.94 -3.45 12.93
N ALA A 215 10.77 -3.31 14.25
CA ALA A 215 11.45 -4.15 15.24
C ALA A 215 11.06 -5.62 15.12
N SER A 216 9.78 -5.93 14.87
CA SER A 216 9.31 -7.29 14.62
C SER A 216 10.01 -7.93 13.42
N MET A 217 10.10 -7.21 12.29
CA MET A 217 10.80 -7.74 11.11
C MET A 217 12.31 -7.89 11.35
N LEU A 218 12.93 -6.98 12.10
CA LEU A 218 14.34 -7.10 12.48
C LEU A 218 14.60 -8.27 13.41
N ARG A 219 13.73 -8.55 14.40
CA ARG A 219 13.87 -9.72 15.29
C ARG A 219 13.85 -11.04 14.53
N GLU A 220 13.20 -11.07 13.36
CA GLU A 220 13.22 -12.25 12.51
C GLU A 220 14.60 -12.50 11.90
N VAL A 221 15.52 -11.54 11.80
CA VAL A 221 16.82 -11.70 11.11
C VAL A 221 18.06 -11.30 11.91
N CYS A 222 17.92 -10.35 12.82
CA CYS A 222 19.00 -9.82 13.64
C CYS A 222 18.88 -10.31 15.08
N ARG A 223 20.03 -10.36 15.75
CA ARG A 223 20.11 -10.56 17.21
C ARG A 223 20.17 -9.19 17.89
N ASP A 224 19.81 -9.15 19.18
CA ASP A 224 19.95 -7.94 20.02
C ASP A 224 19.20 -6.73 19.39
N VAL A 225 17.88 -6.92 19.21
CA VAL A 225 16.95 -5.91 18.69
C VAL A 225 16.18 -5.28 19.84
N THR A 226 16.37 -3.98 20.06
CA THR A 226 15.76 -3.24 21.16
C THR A 226 14.99 -2.02 20.64
N THR A 227 13.77 -1.83 21.14
CA THR A 227 12.95 -0.63 20.89
C THR A 227 13.15 0.38 22.01
N GLU A 228 13.08 1.68 21.70
CA GLU A 228 13.27 2.78 22.67
C GLU A 228 14.61 2.70 23.44
N LEU A 229 15.70 2.30 22.77
CA LEU A 229 17.02 2.18 23.39
C LEU A 229 17.59 3.58 23.73
N THR A 230 18.01 3.78 24.98
CA THR A 230 18.70 4.99 25.43
C THR A 230 20.12 5.03 24.85
N LEU A 231 20.52 6.20 24.35
CA LEU A 231 21.87 6.46 23.86
C LEU A 231 22.86 6.65 25.02
N LEU A 232 24.14 6.41 24.77
CA LEU A 232 25.18 6.68 25.77
C LEU A 232 25.16 8.15 26.22
N PRO A 233 25.38 8.43 27.52
CA PRO A 233 25.46 9.80 28.03
C PRO A 233 26.66 10.54 27.41
N LEU A 234 26.58 11.87 27.36
CA LEU A 234 27.69 12.71 26.94
C LEU A 234 28.53 13.08 28.16
N ASN A 235 29.82 12.75 28.12
CA ASN A 235 30.82 13.01 29.16
C ASN A 235 31.85 14.06 28.68
N GLY A 236 31.39 15.06 27.94
CA GLY A 236 32.22 16.14 27.40
C GLY A 236 32.47 16.08 25.89
N GLU A 237 31.93 15.08 25.19
CA GLU A 237 32.01 15.01 23.73
C GLU A 237 31.19 16.15 23.08
N HIS A 238 31.79 16.80 22.09
CA HIS A 238 31.13 17.86 21.33
C HIS A 238 30.39 17.28 20.11
N VAL A 239 29.10 17.58 19.99
CA VAL A 239 28.28 17.22 18.82
C VAL A 239 28.29 18.33 17.78
N GLN A 240 28.47 17.98 16.51
CA GLN A 240 28.68 18.93 15.42
C GLN A 240 27.53 19.94 15.24
N TYR A 241 26.28 19.48 15.37
CA TYR A 241 25.11 20.27 15.03
C TYR A 241 24.43 20.83 16.27
N ARG A 242 24.08 22.12 16.25
CA ARG A 242 23.22 22.74 17.29
C ARG A 242 21.87 22.05 17.46
N THR A 243 21.36 21.39 16.43
CA THR A 243 20.10 20.62 16.46
C THR A 243 20.26 19.18 16.96
N ALA A 244 21.48 18.78 17.34
CA ALA A 244 21.75 17.46 17.90
C ALA A 244 21.05 17.30 19.24
N ASN A 245 20.52 16.11 19.50
CA ASN A 245 19.92 15.77 20.77
C ASN A 245 21.02 15.43 21.78
N THR A 246 21.30 16.35 22.70
CA THR A 246 22.33 16.22 23.74
C THR A 246 21.79 15.71 25.07
N THR A 247 20.50 15.37 25.18
CA THR A 247 19.95 14.93 26.47
C THR A 247 20.47 13.54 26.86
N ASN A 248 20.73 13.33 28.15
CA ASN A 248 21.15 12.02 28.65
C ASN A 248 20.07 10.94 28.49
N GLU A 249 18.80 11.34 28.41
CA GLU A 249 17.66 10.45 28.18
C GLU A 249 17.31 10.28 26.69
N ALA A 250 18.18 10.69 25.77
CA ALA A 250 17.91 10.55 24.35
C ALA A 250 17.71 9.07 23.98
N ARG A 251 16.59 8.76 23.33
CA ARG A 251 16.23 7.40 22.89
C ARG A 251 16.14 7.31 21.38
N VAL A 252 16.47 6.14 20.86
CA VAL A 252 16.22 5.77 19.46
C VAL A 252 15.03 4.82 19.38
N ASP A 253 14.30 4.86 18.27
CA ASP A 253 13.06 4.10 18.16
C ASP A 253 13.32 2.60 18.04
N VAL A 254 14.31 2.21 17.23
CA VAL A 254 14.72 0.81 17.05
C VAL A 254 16.24 0.74 16.95
N SER A 255 16.83 -0.30 17.53
CA SER A 255 18.22 -0.68 17.31
C SER A 255 18.33 -2.17 17.01
N ALA A 256 19.34 -2.56 16.24
CA ALA A 256 19.65 -3.96 15.93
C ALA A 256 21.16 -4.14 15.76
N ARG A 257 21.72 -5.23 16.29
CA ARG A 257 23.15 -5.53 16.10
C ARG A 257 23.37 -6.36 14.84
N GLY A 258 24.41 -6.00 14.07
CA GLY A 258 24.84 -6.76 12.90
C GLY A 258 24.02 -6.51 11.63
N PHE A 259 23.15 -5.49 11.59
CA PHE A 259 22.30 -5.24 10.43
C PHE A 259 23.05 -4.68 9.22
N TRP A 260 23.85 -3.63 9.43
CA TRP A 260 24.68 -3.02 8.38
C TRP A 260 26.09 -3.61 8.36
N THR A 261 26.75 -3.63 9.52
CA THR A 261 28.12 -4.13 9.70
C THR A 261 28.10 -5.18 10.81
N ARG A 262 28.84 -6.29 10.62
CA ARG A 262 28.95 -7.36 11.62
C ARG A 262 29.43 -6.80 12.96
N GLY A 263 28.74 -7.16 14.06
CA GLY A 263 29.08 -6.75 15.42
C GLY A 263 28.68 -5.32 15.82
N GLN A 264 28.57 -4.39 14.85
CA GLN A 264 28.17 -3.01 15.08
C GLN A 264 26.65 -2.88 15.29
N ARG A 265 26.22 -1.94 16.14
CA ARG A 265 24.80 -1.62 16.34
C ARG A 265 24.33 -0.63 15.28
N ALA A 266 23.22 -0.95 14.63
CA ALA A 266 22.46 -0.07 13.76
C ALA A 266 21.32 0.56 14.53
N PHE A 267 21.18 1.87 14.39
CA PHE A 267 20.17 2.69 15.05
C PHE A 267 19.23 3.28 14.01
N MET A 268 17.94 3.13 14.25
CA MET A 268 16.88 3.63 13.38
C MET A 268 15.97 4.55 14.16
N ASN A 269 15.62 5.65 13.52
CA ASN A 269 14.68 6.61 14.10
C ASN A 269 13.63 6.98 13.06
N ILE A 270 12.35 6.87 13.43
CA ILE A 270 11.20 6.90 12.55
C ILE A 270 10.60 8.29 12.52
N ARG A 271 10.11 8.68 11.34
CA ARG A 271 9.29 9.87 11.18
C ARG A 271 8.20 9.60 10.16
N ILE A 272 6.97 9.97 10.50
CA ILE A 272 5.82 9.90 9.60
C ILE A 272 5.25 11.30 9.47
N PHE A 273 5.34 11.88 8.28
CA PHE A 273 4.86 13.25 8.01
C PHE A 273 3.65 13.26 7.08
N ALA A 274 2.78 14.25 7.26
CA ALA A 274 1.64 14.48 6.37
C ALA A 274 2.08 15.34 5.18
N PRO A 275 2.13 14.83 3.94
CA PRO A 275 2.67 15.56 2.79
C PRO A 275 1.80 16.75 2.34
N MET A 276 0.55 16.82 2.81
CA MET A 276 -0.37 17.93 2.56
C MET A 276 -0.25 19.06 3.59
N ALA A 277 0.51 18.87 4.68
CA ALA A 277 0.68 19.92 5.69
C ALA A 277 1.29 21.20 5.10
N ALA A 278 0.92 22.35 5.68
CA ALA A 278 1.32 23.68 5.20
C ALA A 278 2.83 23.82 4.96
N CYS A 279 3.66 23.25 5.85
CA CYS A 279 5.12 23.31 5.75
C CYS A 279 5.72 22.53 4.56
N TYR A 280 4.94 21.70 3.89
CA TYR A 280 5.31 20.95 2.70
C TYR A 280 4.52 21.36 1.45
N GLN A 281 3.61 22.33 1.55
CA GLN A 281 2.75 22.75 0.43
C GLN A 281 3.57 23.18 -0.78
N ARG A 282 4.61 24.00 -0.55
CA ARG A 282 5.42 24.65 -1.59
C ARG A 282 6.69 23.90 -2.00
N ILE A 283 6.91 22.69 -1.50
CA ILE A 283 8.10 21.91 -1.87
C ILE A 283 7.72 20.60 -2.55
N PRO A 284 8.52 20.12 -3.52
CA PRO A 284 8.34 18.79 -4.09
C PRO A 284 8.38 17.70 -3.02
N LEU A 285 7.63 16.61 -3.25
CA LEU A 285 7.51 15.51 -2.28
C LEU A 285 8.87 14.87 -1.95
N GLU A 286 9.75 14.75 -2.94
CA GLU A 286 11.12 14.26 -2.73
C GLU A 286 11.94 15.19 -1.82
N ALA A 287 11.85 16.51 -2.04
CA ALA A 287 12.50 17.49 -1.17
C ALA A 287 11.94 17.44 0.26
N ALA A 288 10.65 17.14 0.43
CA ALA A 288 10.04 16.92 1.75
C ALA A 288 10.62 15.69 2.47
N HIS A 289 10.83 14.58 1.77
CA HIS A 289 11.54 13.42 2.32
C HIS A 289 12.97 13.77 2.74
N GLN A 290 13.73 14.36 1.83
CA GLN A 290 15.14 14.74 2.10
C GLN A 290 15.26 15.74 3.25
N LYS A 291 14.32 16.69 3.37
CA LYS A 291 14.26 17.61 4.51
C LYS A 291 14.08 16.84 5.82
N ASN A 292 13.09 15.95 5.88
CA ASN A 292 12.80 15.15 7.08
C ASN A 292 13.94 14.20 7.46
N GLU A 293 14.59 13.57 6.48
CA GLU A 293 15.75 12.70 6.71
C GLU A 293 16.93 13.51 7.26
N ARG A 294 17.24 14.66 6.64
CA ARG A 294 18.31 15.55 7.10
C ARG A 294 18.09 16.05 8.52
N GLU A 295 16.87 16.42 8.88
CA GLU A 295 16.55 16.83 10.26
C GLU A 295 16.85 15.71 11.26
N LYS A 296 16.42 14.46 11.00
CA LYS A 296 16.74 13.33 11.88
C LYS A 296 18.25 13.02 11.93
N ILE A 297 18.95 13.09 10.79
CA ILE A 297 20.40 12.88 10.71
C ILE A 297 21.14 13.93 11.55
N ARG A 298 20.77 15.20 11.44
CA ARG A 298 21.37 16.27 12.24
C ARG A 298 21.08 16.11 13.74
N SER A 299 19.90 15.59 14.09
CA SER A 299 19.54 15.38 15.50
C SER A 299 20.25 14.21 16.17
N TYR A 300 20.47 13.09 15.47
CA TYR A 300 20.96 11.86 16.10
C TYR A 300 22.25 11.31 15.50
N GLY A 301 22.49 11.55 14.22
CA GLY A 301 23.50 10.83 13.45
C GLY A 301 24.93 11.13 13.88
N ASP A 302 25.22 12.33 14.39
CA ASP A 302 26.56 12.67 14.85
C ASP A 302 26.91 12.00 16.18
N ARG A 303 26.05 12.17 17.19
CA ARG A 303 26.16 11.49 18.49
C ARG A 303 26.30 9.98 18.34
N ILE A 304 25.44 9.36 17.53
CA ILE A 304 25.46 7.90 17.36
C ILE A 304 26.76 7.40 16.73
N ARG A 305 27.34 8.16 15.79
CA ARG A 305 28.60 7.76 15.15
C ARG A 305 29.80 7.96 16.06
N ASN A 306 29.86 9.08 16.77
CA ASN A 306 31.05 9.50 17.50
C ASN A 306 31.06 9.01 18.96
N VAL A 307 29.89 8.74 19.55
CA VAL A 307 29.74 8.32 20.95
C VAL A 307 29.28 6.87 21.04
N ASP A 308 28.14 6.52 20.43
CA ASP A 308 27.62 5.13 20.46
C ASP A 308 28.37 4.17 19.51
N HIS A 309 29.31 4.70 18.70
CA HIS A 309 30.06 3.97 17.67
C HIS A 309 29.19 3.11 16.73
N GLY A 310 27.97 3.60 16.45
CA GLY A 310 26.96 2.93 15.66
C GLY A 310 26.73 3.53 14.27
N THR A 311 25.86 2.87 13.51
CA THR A 311 25.33 3.42 12.25
C THR A 311 23.95 4.02 12.48
N PHE A 312 23.63 5.13 11.82
CA PHE A 312 22.32 5.78 11.94
C PHE A 312 21.56 5.76 10.61
N THR A 313 20.29 5.37 10.64
CA THR A 313 19.40 5.39 9.46
C THR A 313 18.05 6.03 9.83
N PRO A 314 17.69 7.20 9.25
CA PRO A 314 16.36 7.74 9.42
C PRO A 314 15.34 6.96 8.58
N LEU A 315 14.25 6.52 9.20
CA LEU A 315 13.15 5.83 8.53
C LEU A 315 11.98 6.80 8.36
N VAL A 316 11.98 7.54 7.25
CA VAL A 316 10.97 8.56 6.95
C VAL A 316 9.88 8.02 6.04
N PHE A 317 8.63 8.27 6.40
CA PHE A 317 7.45 7.88 5.64
C PHE A 317 6.45 9.04 5.48
N THR A 318 5.63 8.98 4.43
CA THR A 318 4.40 9.76 4.35
C THR A 318 3.26 9.04 5.05
N THR A 319 2.24 9.79 5.51
CA THR A 319 0.99 9.21 6.05
C THR A 319 0.27 8.29 5.06
N SER A 320 0.53 8.44 3.76
CA SER A 320 -0.07 7.62 2.71
C SER A 320 0.69 6.34 2.39
N GLY A 321 1.89 6.11 2.98
CA GLY A 321 2.67 4.89 2.76
C GLY A 321 3.95 5.03 1.94
N GLY A 322 4.29 6.23 1.48
CA GLY A 322 5.53 6.49 0.74
C GLY A 322 6.76 6.48 1.64
N MET A 323 7.90 6.03 1.09
CA MET A 323 9.17 5.90 1.82
C MET A 323 10.22 6.90 1.32
N GLY A 324 10.95 7.50 2.26
CA GLY A 324 12.14 8.29 1.96
C GLY A 324 13.30 7.44 1.42
N PRO A 325 14.32 8.06 0.77
CA PRO A 325 15.47 7.37 0.20
C PRO A 325 16.21 6.42 1.18
N LYS A 326 16.48 6.87 2.42
CA LYS A 326 17.17 6.05 3.43
C LYS A 326 16.29 4.90 3.92
N ALA A 327 14.99 5.14 4.09
CA ALA A 327 14.03 4.09 4.41
C ALA A 327 13.95 3.03 3.30
N LYS A 328 13.91 3.43 2.02
CA LYS A 328 13.95 2.49 0.88
C LYS A 328 15.18 1.61 0.90
N CYS A 329 16.36 2.19 1.13
CA CYS A 329 17.62 1.43 1.23
C CYS A 329 17.58 0.41 2.38
N PHE A 330 17.14 0.85 3.56
CA PHE A 330 16.98 0.00 4.74
C PHE A 330 16.05 -1.18 4.49
N TYR A 331 14.84 -0.93 3.97
CA TYR A 331 13.88 -2.00 3.69
C TYR A 331 14.30 -2.90 2.54
N SER A 332 15.07 -2.39 1.58
CA SER A 332 15.67 -3.20 0.52
C SER A 332 16.65 -4.22 1.10
N ARG A 333 17.58 -3.77 1.97
CA ARG A 333 18.53 -4.66 2.66
C ARG A 333 17.84 -5.64 3.60
N LEU A 334 16.85 -5.16 4.37
CA LEU A 334 16.07 -6.03 5.26
C LEU A 334 15.37 -7.13 4.47
N ALA A 335 14.84 -6.82 3.28
CA ALA A 335 14.25 -7.82 2.41
C ALA A 335 15.26 -8.84 1.91
N ASP A 336 16.50 -8.44 1.60
CA ASP A 336 17.58 -9.36 1.20
C ASP A 336 17.89 -10.36 2.31
N VAL A 337 18.15 -9.86 3.52
CA VAL A 337 18.49 -10.70 4.68
C VAL A 337 17.33 -11.61 5.07
N MET A 338 16.09 -11.12 4.99
CA MET A 338 14.89 -11.94 5.26
C MET A 338 14.65 -13.00 4.19
N ALA A 339 14.90 -12.69 2.92
CA ALA A 339 14.77 -13.64 1.82
C ALA A 339 15.78 -14.77 1.94
N GLU A 340 17.03 -14.44 2.27
CA GLU A 340 18.10 -15.40 2.53
C GLU A 340 17.75 -16.31 3.72
N LYS A 341 17.39 -15.73 4.87
CA LYS A 341 17.06 -16.50 6.08
C LYS A 341 15.84 -17.41 5.91
N LYS A 342 14.83 -16.98 5.15
CA LYS A 342 13.60 -17.75 4.93
C LYS A 342 13.67 -18.69 3.73
N HIS A 343 14.76 -18.66 2.96
CA HIS A 343 14.88 -19.36 1.67
C HIS A 343 13.69 -19.06 0.74
N GLN A 344 13.27 -17.79 0.68
CA GLN A 344 12.13 -17.35 -0.13
C GLN A 344 12.57 -16.39 -1.23
N PRO A 345 11.86 -16.36 -2.38
CA PRO A 345 12.10 -15.35 -3.39
C PRO A 345 11.98 -13.95 -2.80
N ARG A 346 13.00 -13.12 -3.04
CA ARG A 346 13.04 -11.72 -2.57
C ARG A 346 11.78 -10.94 -2.94
N SER A 347 11.21 -11.19 -4.12
CA SER A 347 9.97 -10.58 -4.59
C SER A 347 8.80 -10.81 -3.62
N HIS A 348 8.67 -12.00 -3.05
CA HIS A 348 7.62 -12.35 -2.09
C HIS A 348 7.82 -11.61 -0.76
N VAL A 349 9.06 -11.58 -0.26
CA VAL A 349 9.41 -10.87 0.98
C VAL A 349 9.15 -9.37 0.85
N VAL A 350 9.60 -8.75 -0.26
CA VAL A 350 9.36 -7.33 -0.54
C VAL A 350 7.86 -7.03 -0.65
N ALA A 351 7.10 -7.87 -1.35
CA ALA A 351 5.65 -7.71 -1.48
C ALA A 351 4.96 -7.76 -0.11
N TRP A 352 5.32 -8.75 0.71
CA TRP A 352 4.80 -8.91 2.07
C TRP A 352 5.14 -7.71 2.97
N MET A 353 6.40 -7.27 2.98
CA MET A 353 6.84 -6.09 3.76
C MET A 353 6.07 -4.83 3.37
N ARG A 354 5.99 -4.56 2.06
CA ARG A 354 5.28 -3.39 1.54
C ARG A 354 3.79 -3.43 1.91
N CYS A 355 3.16 -4.60 1.86
CA CYS A 355 1.77 -4.75 2.30
C CYS A 355 1.62 -4.44 3.79
N ARG A 356 2.46 -5.04 4.66
CA ARG A 356 2.39 -4.79 6.11
C ARG A 356 2.59 -3.31 6.46
N LEU A 357 3.58 -2.66 5.85
CA LEU A 357 3.84 -1.23 6.07
C LEU A 357 2.70 -0.36 5.56
N SER A 358 2.16 -0.66 4.37
CA SER A 358 1.04 0.07 3.77
C SER A 358 -0.21 -0.01 4.65
N PHE A 359 -0.58 -1.20 5.12
CA PHE A 359 -1.73 -1.38 6.02
C PHE A 359 -1.50 -0.76 7.40
N SER A 360 -0.29 -0.86 7.97
CA SER A 360 0.06 -0.23 9.24
C SER A 360 -0.08 1.30 9.18
N LEU A 361 0.49 1.93 8.13
CA LEU A 361 0.37 3.37 7.90
C LEU A 361 -1.06 3.79 7.59
N LEU A 362 -1.80 3.02 6.80
CA LEU A 362 -3.18 3.33 6.46
C LEU A 362 -4.09 3.26 7.69
N ARG A 363 -4.06 2.16 8.46
CA ARG A 363 -4.92 2.00 9.64
C ARG A 363 -4.64 3.05 10.69
N SER A 364 -3.38 3.39 10.90
CA SER A 364 -3.01 4.45 11.83
C SER A 364 -3.42 5.85 11.33
N ALA A 365 -3.40 6.11 10.02
CA ALA A 365 -3.96 7.33 9.44
C ALA A 365 -5.49 7.39 9.62
N LEU A 366 -6.20 6.28 9.42
CA LEU A 366 -7.64 6.17 9.67
C LEU A 366 -7.97 6.36 11.16
N LEU A 367 -7.12 5.85 12.05
CA LEU A 367 -7.24 6.09 13.48
C LEU A 367 -7.04 7.58 13.82
N CYS A 368 -6.10 8.28 13.17
CA CYS A 368 -5.99 9.73 13.34
C CYS A 368 -7.25 10.47 12.89
N LEU A 369 -7.90 9.99 11.84
CA LEU A 369 -9.09 10.59 11.23
C LEU A 369 -10.35 10.40 12.09
N ARG A 370 -10.62 9.17 12.55
CA ARG A 370 -11.87 8.80 13.26
C ARG A 370 -11.69 8.43 14.73
N GLY A 371 -10.46 8.42 15.24
CA GLY A 371 -10.20 8.09 16.64
C GLY A 371 -10.80 9.14 17.57
N THR A 372 -11.45 8.69 18.64
CA THR A 372 -12.00 9.57 19.67
C THR A 372 -10.87 10.21 20.48
N ARG A 373 -10.72 11.53 20.37
CA ARG A 373 -9.73 12.28 21.15
C ARG A 373 -10.33 12.59 22.52
N TYR A 374 -9.68 12.14 23.58
CA TYR A 374 -10.02 12.55 24.94
C TYR A 374 -9.01 13.58 25.44
N SER A 375 -9.46 14.51 26.29
CA SER A 375 -8.61 15.48 26.97
C SER A 375 -7.85 14.92 28.18
N ALA A 376 -7.91 13.60 28.41
CA ALA A 376 -7.33 12.98 29.60
C ALA A 376 -5.79 13.09 29.64
N PRO A 377 -5.20 13.23 30.85
CA PRO A 377 -3.77 13.41 31.03
C PRO A 377 -2.95 12.24 30.46
N HIS A 378 -1.76 12.60 30.01
CA HIS A 378 -0.91 11.90 29.05
C HIS A 378 -0.27 10.61 29.60
N ASN A 379 -1.03 9.59 30.03
CA ASN A 379 -0.42 8.39 30.64
C ASN A 379 -1.10 7.03 30.39
N HIS A 380 -1.78 6.84 29.26
CA HIS A 380 -2.20 5.49 28.85
C HIS A 380 -1.39 4.97 27.65
N ARG A 381 -0.37 4.16 27.93
CA ARG A 381 0.18 3.22 26.94
C ARG A 381 -0.92 2.21 26.60
N PHE A 382 -1.47 2.28 25.40
CA PHE A 382 -2.40 1.28 24.90
C PHE A 382 -1.64 -0.04 24.72
N ARG A 383 -1.76 -0.98 25.67
CA ARG A 383 -1.24 -2.35 25.50
C ARG A 383 -2.08 -3.05 24.44
N ARG A 384 -1.45 -3.49 23.36
CA ARG A 384 -2.10 -4.44 22.43
C ARG A 384 -2.41 -5.75 23.15
N PRO A 385 -3.53 -6.42 22.86
CA PRO A 385 -3.67 -7.83 23.16
C PRO A 385 -2.57 -8.59 22.40
N GLU A 386 -1.76 -9.38 23.11
CA GLU A 386 -0.79 -10.26 22.50
C GLU A 386 -1.53 -11.26 21.60
N LEU A 387 -1.16 -11.32 20.31
CA LEU A 387 -1.58 -12.42 19.46
C LEU A 387 -0.93 -13.69 20.03
N PRO A 388 -1.67 -14.81 20.21
CA PRO A 388 -1.10 -16.02 20.79
C PRO A 388 0.12 -16.46 19.99
N GLY A 389 1.23 -16.59 20.71
CA GLY A 389 2.55 -16.91 20.17
C GLY A 389 2.56 -18.24 19.43
N HIS A 390 3.37 -18.30 18.37
CA HIS A 390 3.84 -19.57 17.84
C HIS A 390 4.63 -20.28 18.94
N CYS A 391 4.06 -21.34 19.51
CA CYS A 391 4.81 -22.34 20.23
C CYS A 391 5.78 -23.01 19.26
N SER A 392 7.07 -22.75 19.45
CA SER A 392 8.15 -23.61 18.99
C SER A 392 8.06 -24.95 19.71
N GLY A 393 7.73 -25.99 18.96
CA GLY A 393 7.66 -27.37 19.42
C GLY A 393 7.58 -28.29 18.22
N GLU A 394 8.73 -28.56 17.60
CA GLU A 394 8.90 -29.64 16.64
C GLU A 394 8.54 -30.97 17.32
N ARG A 395 7.53 -31.66 16.79
CA ARG A 395 7.45 -33.11 16.86
C ARG A 395 7.22 -33.62 15.45
N HIS A 396 8.23 -34.35 14.97
CA HIS A 396 8.12 -35.24 13.81
C HIS A 396 6.86 -36.09 13.93
N ILE A 397 5.97 -36.01 12.93
CA ILE A 397 5.03 -37.08 12.62
C ILE A 397 5.10 -37.29 11.11
N SER A 398 5.39 -38.54 10.76
CA SER A 398 5.52 -39.14 9.46
C SER A 398 4.25 -39.02 8.61
N VAL A 399 4.46 -39.07 7.30
CA VAL A 399 3.45 -39.21 6.26
C VAL A 399 2.71 -40.55 6.45
N ASP A 400 1.38 -40.51 6.54
CA ASP A 400 0.54 -41.59 6.04
C ASP A 400 -0.87 -41.09 5.70
N ASP A 401 -1.43 -41.68 4.65
CA ASP A 401 -2.68 -41.33 3.97
C ASP A 401 -3.92 -41.45 4.88
N GLY A 402 -4.90 -40.56 4.64
CA GLY A 402 -6.16 -40.57 5.39
C GLY A 402 -7.13 -39.49 4.93
N GLU A 403 -7.77 -39.75 3.79
CA GLU A 403 -8.94 -39.05 3.27
C GLU A 403 -10.01 -38.85 4.37
N ARG A 404 -10.25 -37.60 4.78
CA ARG A 404 -11.47 -37.19 5.50
C ARG A 404 -11.98 -35.86 4.97
N ARG A 405 -13.06 -35.94 4.19
CA ARG A 405 -14.00 -34.85 3.97
C ARG A 405 -14.44 -34.32 5.34
N VAL A 406 -14.27 -33.02 5.55
CA VAL A 406 -14.91 -32.31 6.66
C VAL A 406 -15.84 -31.27 6.06
N ASP A 407 -17.07 -31.73 5.89
CA ASP A 407 -18.36 -31.08 5.86
C ASP A 407 -18.45 -29.57 5.57
N GLU A 408 -18.91 -29.35 4.35
CA GLU A 408 -19.37 -28.14 3.67
C GLU A 408 -20.67 -27.56 4.26
N VAL A 409 -20.88 -27.62 5.59
CA VAL A 409 -22.20 -27.36 6.20
C VAL A 409 -22.32 -26.01 6.94
N ALA A 410 -21.21 -25.28 7.15
CA ALA A 410 -21.28 -23.97 7.83
C ALA A 410 -21.53 -22.76 6.89
N VAL A 411 -21.53 -22.95 5.57
CA VAL A 411 -21.80 -21.88 4.59
C VAL A 411 -23.27 -21.89 4.12
N VAL A 412 -24.00 -22.99 4.29
CA VAL A 412 -25.37 -23.16 3.79
C VAL A 412 -26.42 -22.61 4.77
N ALA A 413 -26.16 -22.59 6.09
CA ALA A 413 -27.15 -22.16 7.08
C ALA A 413 -27.36 -20.63 7.18
N VAL A 414 -26.42 -19.82 6.67
CA VAL A 414 -26.58 -18.35 6.54
C VAL A 414 -27.20 -17.97 5.19
N VAL A 415 -27.12 -18.85 4.19
CA VAL A 415 -27.71 -18.64 2.86
C VAL A 415 -29.24 -18.72 2.90
N HIS A 416 -29.84 -19.55 3.76
CA HIS A 416 -31.30 -19.72 3.78
C HIS A 416 -32.08 -18.62 4.55
N ARG A 417 -31.42 -17.74 5.31
CA ARG A 417 -32.11 -16.71 6.13
C ARG A 417 -31.80 -15.26 5.71
N LEU A 418 -31.07 -15.06 4.61
CA LEU A 418 -30.77 -13.76 4.00
C LEU A 418 -31.27 -13.64 2.55
N HIS A 419 -32.13 -14.57 2.13
CA HIS A 419 -32.71 -14.59 0.77
C HIS A 419 -33.80 -13.53 0.52
N ALA A 420 -34.15 -12.71 1.52
CA ALA A 420 -35.29 -11.81 1.46
C ALA A 420 -34.96 -10.33 1.18
N GLU A 421 -33.72 -9.84 1.41
CA GLU A 421 -33.46 -8.40 1.27
C GLU A 421 -32.09 -8.08 0.63
N ALA A 422 -32.16 -7.57 -0.60
CA ALA A 422 -31.13 -6.82 -1.36
C ALA A 422 -29.86 -7.57 -1.86
N PRO A 423 -29.89 -8.18 -3.06
CA PRO A 423 -28.76 -8.91 -3.68
C PRO A 423 -27.55 -8.04 -4.15
N LEU A 424 -27.62 -6.71 -4.04
CA LEU A 424 -26.61 -5.80 -4.63
C LEU A 424 -25.40 -5.50 -3.72
N LEU A 425 -25.50 -5.72 -2.40
CA LEU A 425 -24.45 -5.37 -1.45
C LEU A 425 -23.33 -6.42 -1.32
N GLN A 426 -23.62 -7.69 -1.59
CA GLN A 426 -22.62 -8.77 -1.54
C GLN A 426 -21.74 -8.81 -2.81
N ILE A 427 -22.26 -8.30 -3.93
CA ILE A 427 -21.52 -8.13 -5.18
C ILE A 427 -20.42 -7.06 -5.03
N ALA A 428 -20.67 -5.98 -4.29
CA ALA A 428 -19.71 -4.87 -4.12
C ALA A 428 -18.42 -5.26 -3.37
N LEU A 429 -18.49 -6.11 -2.34
CA LEU A 429 -17.33 -6.50 -1.51
C LEU A 429 -16.39 -7.50 -2.19
N LEU A 430 -16.91 -8.35 -3.09
CA LEU A 430 -16.10 -9.24 -3.93
C LEU A 430 -15.48 -8.53 -5.15
N LEU A 431 -16.02 -7.39 -5.56
CA LEU A 431 -15.55 -6.61 -6.72
C LEU A 431 -14.24 -5.85 -6.42
N VAL A 432 -14.06 -5.30 -5.22
CA VAL A 432 -12.85 -4.52 -4.85
C VAL A 432 -11.59 -5.37 -4.82
N SER A 433 -11.66 -6.59 -4.30
CA SER A 433 -10.54 -7.54 -4.28
C SER A 433 -10.17 -8.03 -5.68
N CYS A 434 -11.15 -8.07 -6.59
CA CYS A 434 -11.00 -8.66 -7.92
C CYS A 434 -10.57 -7.66 -9.01
N PHE A 435 -10.78 -6.36 -8.84
CA PHE A 435 -10.40 -5.36 -9.85
C PHE A 435 -8.88 -5.07 -9.87
N LEU A 436 -8.20 -5.25 -8.73
CA LEU A 436 -6.84 -4.76 -8.47
C LEU A 436 -5.69 -5.75 -8.78
N PHE A 437 -5.99 -6.98 -9.23
CA PHE A 437 -4.98 -8.01 -9.53
C PHE A 437 -4.83 -8.32 -11.04
N HIS A 438 -3.76 -7.80 -11.64
CA HIS A 438 -2.88 -8.54 -12.55
C HIS A 438 -1.59 -7.75 -12.79
N GLY A 439 -0.47 -8.31 -12.36
CA GLY A 439 0.85 -7.71 -12.49
C GLY A 439 1.94 -8.62 -11.94
N ARG A 440 2.06 -9.81 -12.55
CA ARG A 440 3.13 -10.83 -12.52
C ARG A 440 2.59 -12.23 -12.20
N SER A 441 2.43 -13.03 -13.26
CA SER A 441 2.60 -14.48 -13.21
C SER A 441 3.97 -14.80 -13.77
N ARG A 442 4.86 -15.24 -12.88
CA ARG A 442 5.62 -16.49 -12.99
C ARG A 442 5.79 -17.01 -11.58
#